data_AF-A0A1M7UUH2-F1
#
_entry.id   AF-A0A1M7UUH2-F1
#
_cell.length_a   1.000
_cell.length_b   1.000
_cell.length_c   1.000
_cell.angle_alpha   90.00
_cell.angle_beta   90.00
_cell.angle_gamma   90.00
#
_symmetry.space_group_name_H-M   'P 1'
#
loop_
_entity.id
_entity.type
_entity.pdbx_description
1 polymer ?
#
loop_
_entity_poly.entity_id
_entity_poly.type
_entity_poly.pdbx_seq_one_letter_code
_entity_poly.pdbx_strand_id
1 'polypeptide(L)'
;MQDITDYGRVEIILGDYLKTNKISKNFLAEKANLQRTQLNTYCKNNIKRVDFDVLARICYALNCELADIVSYVKPQNENGGERNG
;
A
#
# COMPACT_ATOMS: atom_id res chain seq x y z
N MET A 1 8.05 -17.48 27.62
CA MET A 1 8.03 -17.52 26.14
C MET A 1 7.40 -16.23 25.68
N GLN A 2 7.98 -15.54 24.70
CA GLN A 2 7.37 -14.36 24.11
C GLN A 2 6.51 -14.87 22.96
N ASP A 3 5.19 -14.88 23.13
CA ASP A 3 4.28 -15.15 22.02
C ASP A 3 4.55 -14.08 20.96
N ILE A 4 5.07 -14.49 19.80
CA ILE A 4 5.20 -13.62 18.65
C ILE A 4 3.78 -13.46 18.11
N THR A 5 3.07 -12.47 18.63
CA THR A 5 1.77 -12.08 18.08
C THR A 5 2.01 -11.58 16.67
N ASP A 6 1.72 -12.43 15.68
CA ASP A 6 1.72 -12.01 14.28
C ASP A 6 0.47 -11.16 14.07
N TYR A 7 0.64 -9.85 13.96
CA TYR A 7 -0.46 -8.90 13.72
C TYR A 7 -0.74 -8.71 12.22
N GLY A 8 -0.17 -9.57 11.36
CA GLY A 8 -0.25 -9.43 9.92
C GLY A 8 0.70 -8.34 9.39
N ARG A 9 0.51 -7.98 8.13
CA ARG A 9 1.32 -6.97 7.46
C ARG A 9 0.48 -6.04 6.61
N VAL A 10 0.90 -4.79 6.54
CA VAL A 10 0.28 -3.79 5.68
C VAL A 10 1.08 -3.73 4.38
N GLU A 11 0.37 -3.84 3.27
CA GLU A 11 0.89 -3.84 1.91
C GLU A 11 0.33 -2.64 1.14
N ILE A 12 1.20 -1.84 0.54
CA ILE A 12 0.86 -0.73 -0.35
C ILE A 12 0.56 -1.27 -1.76
N ILE A 13 -0.67 -1.09 -2.20
CA ILE A 13 -1.16 -1.47 -3.55
C ILE A 13 -1.20 -0.27 -4.52
N LEU A 14 -0.48 0.81 -4.20
CA LEU A 14 -0.40 2.01 -5.03
C LEU A 14 -0.04 1.72 -6.50
N GLY A 15 0.84 0.75 -6.73
CA GLY A 15 1.25 0.36 -8.09
C GLY A 15 0.08 -0.18 -8.93
N ASP A 16 -0.77 -0.98 -8.34
CA ASP A 16 -1.98 -1.51 -8.98
C ASP A 16 -3.05 -0.43 -9.13
N TYR A 17 -3.24 0.41 -8.10
CA TYR A 17 -4.14 1.56 -8.17
C TYR A 17 -3.80 2.48 -9.35
N LEU A 18 -2.53 2.83 -9.54
CA LEU A 18 -2.07 3.65 -10.66
C LEU A 18 -2.37 3.02 -12.02
N LYS A 19 -2.18 1.69 -12.16
CA LYS A 19 -2.46 0.96 -13.39
C LYS A 19 -3.96 0.93 -13.70
N THR A 20 -4.78 0.61 -12.70
CA THR A 20 -6.25 0.54 -12.82
C THR A 20 -6.84 1.90 -13.20
N ASN A 21 -6.35 2.98 -12.57
CA ASN A 21 -6.81 4.35 -12.85
C ASN A 21 -6.12 4.99 -14.07
N LYS A 22 -5.24 4.26 -14.79
CA LYS A 22 -4.44 4.77 -15.91
C LYS A 22 -3.68 6.06 -15.60
N ILE A 23 -3.21 6.20 -14.36
CA ILE A 23 -2.49 7.39 -13.91
C ILE A 23 -1.01 7.21 -14.24
N SER A 24 -0.45 8.20 -14.92
CA SER A 24 0.96 8.22 -15.22
C SER A 24 1.78 8.44 -13.95
N LYS A 25 2.81 7.59 -13.74
CA LYS A 25 3.76 7.74 -12.64
C LYS A 25 4.38 9.13 -12.57
N ASN A 26 4.56 9.77 -13.74
CA ASN A 26 5.12 11.12 -13.82
C ASN A 26 4.18 12.18 -13.26
N PHE A 27 2.89 12.10 -13.62
CA PHE A 27 1.87 12.98 -13.10
C PHE A 27 1.75 12.86 -11.58
N LEU A 28 1.75 11.63 -11.06
CA LEU A 28 1.73 11.41 -9.61
C LEU A 28 3.01 11.93 -8.94
N ALA A 29 4.20 11.69 -9.50
CA ALA A 29 5.46 12.17 -8.95
C ALA A 29 5.48 13.70 -8.81
N GLU A 30 5.04 14.42 -9.84
CA GLU A 30 4.95 15.88 -9.80
C GLU A 30 3.90 16.36 -8.80
N LYS A 31 2.69 15.79 -8.83
CA LYS A 31 1.57 16.25 -8.02
C LYS A 31 1.69 15.89 -6.54
N ALA A 32 2.21 14.70 -6.22
CA ALA A 32 2.55 14.32 -4.85
C ALA A 32 3.89 14.90 -4.40
N ASN A 33 4.65 15.56 -5.29
CA ASN A 33 5.99 16.10 -5.05
C ASN A 33 6.94 15.02 -4.46
N LEU A 34 6.86 13.83 -5.07
CA LEU A 34 7.62 12.65 -4.70
C LEU A 34 8.68 12.36 -5.76
N GLN A 35 9.86 11.93 -5.30
CA GLN A 35 10.90 11.48 -6.21
C GLN A 35 10.50 10.16 -6.88
N ARG A 36 10.81 10.00 -8.18
CA ARG A 36 10.51 8.76 -8.94
C ARG A 36 11.04 7.50 -8.26
N THR A 37 12.19 7.59 -7.57
CA THR A 37 12.77 6.47 -6.81
C THR A 37 11.87 6.05 -5.65
N GLN A 38 11.37 7.01 -4.87
CA GLN A 38 10.39 6.75 -3.80
C GLN A 38 9.15 6.09 -4.40
N LEU A 39 8.58 6.71 -5.43
CA LEU A 39 7.35 6.22 -6.06
C LEU A 39 7.49 4.80 -6.62
N ASN A 40 8.67 4.44 -7.16
CA ASN A 40 8.97 3.06 -7.56
C ASN A 40 9.03 2.11 -6.36
N THR A 41 9.59 2.51 -5.22
CA THR A 41 9.60 1.69 -4.00
C THR A 41 8.17 1.50 -3.46
N TYR A 42 7.35 2.56 -3.46
CA TYR A 42 5.93 2.49 -3.13
C TYR A 42 5.18 1.55 -4.08
N CYS A 43 5.43 1.63 -5.39
CA CYS A 43 4.85 0.71 -6.37
C CYS A 43 5.34 -0.74 -6.23
N LYS A 44 6.54 -0.95 -5.70
CA LYS A 44 7.15 -2.28 -5.51
C LYS A 44 6.78 -2.92 -4.18
N ASN A 45 5.97 -2.25 -3.38
CA ASN A 45 5.51 -2.76 -2.10
C ASN A 45 6.65 -3.14 -1.13
N ASN A 46 7.81 -2.50 -1.29
CA ASN A 46 9.06 -2.88 -0.61
C ASN A 46 9.43 -1.88 0.51
N ILE A 47 8.44 -1.16 1.04
CA ILE A 47 8.63 -0.16 2.08
C ILE A 47 8.34 -0.79 3.44
N LYS A 48 9.33 -0.78 4.34
CA LYS A 48 9.16 -1.26 5.72
C LYS A 48 8.54 -0.21 6.66
N ARG A 49 8.57 1.07 6.29
CA ARG A 49 8.00 2.19 7.07
C ARG A 49 7.39 3.19 6.12
N VAL A 50 6.09 3.41 6.26
CA VAL A 50 5.33 4.34 5.43
C VAL A 50 5.03 5.57 6.26
N ASP A 51 5.33 6.76 5.72
CA ASP A 51 4.96 8.01 6.34
C ASP A 51 3.53 8.39 5.97
N PHE A 52 2.70 8.68 6.97
CA PHE A 52 1.33 9.15 6.76
C PHE A 52 1.27 10.44 5.93
N ASP A 53 2.28 11.31 6.06
CA ASP A 53 2.38 12.54 5.28
C ASP A 53 2.52 12.25 3.77
N VAL A 54 3.35 11.26 3.42
CA VAL A 54 3.54 10.83 2.04
C VAL A 54 2.25 10.23 1.48
N LEU A 55 1.59 9.39 2.27
CA LEU A 55 0.29 8.82 1.89
C LEU A 55 -0.76 9.92 1.67
N ALA A 56 -0.85 10.90 2.56
CA ALA A 56 -1.78 12.02 2.43
C ALA A 56 -1.54 12.82 1.14
N ARG A 57 -0.27 13.05 0.77
CA ARG A 57 0.09 13.74 -0.49
C ARG A 57 -0.27 12.93 -1.72
N ILE A 58 -0.09 11.61 -1.66
CA ILE A 58 -0.51 10.69 -2.74
C ILE A 58 -2.03 10.69 -2.86
N CYS A 59 -2.75 10.51 -1.76
CA CYS A 59 -4.21 10.57 -1.70
C CYS A 59 -4.74 11.89 -2.25
N TYR A 60 -4.14 13.02 -1.86
CA TYR A 60 -4.49 14.33 -2.38
C TYR A 60 -4.21 14.46 -3.89
N ALA A 61 -3.06 13.97 -4.36
CA ALA A 61 -2.70 14.00 -5.77
C ALA A 61 -3.64 13.13 -6.63
N LEU A 62 -4.03 11.97 -6.13
CA LEU A 62 -4.89 11.00 -6.81
C LEU A 62 -6.39 11.27 -6.58
N ASN A 63 -6.72 12.13 -5.63
CA ASN A 63 -8.07 12.33 -5.13
C ASN A 63 -8.71 10.99 -4.67
N CYS A 64 -7.93 10.20 -3.93
CA CYS A 64 -8.32 8.88 -3.43
C CYS A 64 -8.19 8.80 -1.90
N GLU A 65 -8.70 7.73 -1.32
CA GLU A 65 -8.57 7.47 0.11
C GLU A 65 -7.34 6.59 0.41
N LEU A 66 -6.96 6.52 1.68
CA LEU A 66 -5.84 5.69 2.12
C LEU A 66 -6.13 4.19 1.86
N ALA A 67 -7.38 3.77 2.02
CA ALA A 67 -7.84 2.40 1.80
C ALA A 67 -7.72 1.95 0.35
N ASP A 68 -7.66 2.88 -0.62
CA ASP A 68 -7.49 2.55 -2.03
C ASP A 68 -6.04 2.14 -2.39
N ILE A 69 -5.07 2.67 -1.64
CA ILE A 69 -3.63 2.52 -1.93
C ILE A 69 -2.91 1.62 -0.91
N VAL A 70 -3.59 1.25 0.18
CA VAL A 70 -3.07 0.39 1.24
C VAL A 70 -4.05 -0.75 1.51
N SER A 71 -3.53 -1.98 1.56
CA SER A 71 -4.24 -3.20 1.88
C SER A 71 -3.64 -3.88 3.11
N TYR A 72 -4.49 -4.36 4.00
CA TYR A 72 -4.07 -5.11 5.17
C TYR A 72 -4.13 -6.61 4.88
N VAL A 73 -3.00 -7.29 5.05
CA VAL A 73 -2.87 -8.74 4.92
C VAL A 73 -2.84 -9.33 6.33
N LYS A 74 -3.90 -10.06 6.66
CA LYS A 74 -4.01 -10.76 7.94
C LYS A 74 -2.86 -11.78 8.13
N PRO A 75 -2.40 -11.98 9.37
CA PRO A 75 -1.38 -12.99 9.69
C PRO A 75 -1.87 -14.37 9.27
N GLN A 76 -0.97 -15.27 8.83
CA GLN A 76 -1.36 -16.64 8.41
C GLN A 76 -1.65 -17.57 9.60
N ASN A 77 -1.91 -17.02 10.78
CA ASN A 77 -2.14 -17.76 12.01
C ASN A 77 -3.64 -17.79 12.36
N GLU A 78 -4.47 -18.20 11.40
CA GLU A 78 -5.82 -18.71 11.68
C GLU A 78 -5.96 -20.08 11.01
N ASN A 79 -5.88 -21.13 11.84
CA ASN A 79 -6.54 -22.38 11.52
C ASN A 79 -8.06 -22.11 11.44
N GLY A 80 -8.62 -22.05 10.23
CA GLY A 80 -10.07 -22.10 9.96
C GLY A 80 -10.60 -20.93 9.11
N GLY A 81 -11.22 -21.12 7.95
CA GLY A 81 -11.50 -22.36 7.26
C GLY A 81 -12.00 -22.13 5.84
N GLU A 82 -11.61 -23.04 4.95
CA GLU A 82 -12.44 -23.47 3.83
C GLU A 82 -12.84 -24.92 4.14
N ARG A 83 -13.95 -25.06 4.87
CA ARG A 83 -14.84 -26.19 4.64
C ARG A 83 -15.92 -25.72 3.67
N ASN A 84 -16.37 -26.68 2.87
CA ASN A 84 -17.57 -26.73 2.04
C ASN A 84 -17.32 -26.39 0.55
N GLY A 85 -17.53 -27.33 -0.38
CA GLY A 85 -18.11 -28.67 -0.23
C GLY A 85 -17.99 -29.51 -1.51
#